data_AF-A0AAD5X8D3-F1
#
_entry.id   AF-A0AAD5X8D3-F1
#
_cell.length_a   1.000
_cell.length_b   1.000
_cell.length_c   1.000
_cell.angle_alpha   90.00
_cell.angle_beta   90.00
_cell.angle_gamma   90.00
#
_symmetry.space_group_name_H-M   'P 1'
#
loop_
_entity.id
_entity.type
_entity.pdbx_description
1 polymer ?
#
loop_
_entity_poly.entity_id
_entity_poly.type
_entity_poly.pdbx_seq_one_letter_code
_entity_poly.pdbx_strand_id
1 'polypeptide(L)'
;MSFISAVLVASFHHRNGNQIDYAVPAFDSDNSNSPVALPDNLAVLPFLCIPDGAHSLADTSNNIDLDSNSEITNVGGEFVYFQIPQTVPTDPPIYGVSCVRQISASELSSKPADVTRSMVQKAVVVLVSVPALLLPDLVSKLALVTRAFFLQRDFSNLAIID
;
A
#
# COMPACT_ATOMS: atom_id res chain seq x y z
N MET A 1 23.33 -2.87 -7.36
CA MET A 1 22.26 -3.81 -6.99
C MET A 1 21.08 -3.00 -6.46
N SER A 2 19.89 -3.16 -7.03
CA SER A 2 18.67 -2.63 -6.44
C SER A 2 18.35 -3.43 -5.18
N PHE A 3 18.02 -2.77 -4.08
CA PHE A 3 17.53 -3.43 -2.86
C PHE A 3 16.00 -3.56 -2.86
N ILE A 4 15.30 -2.95 -3.82
CA ILE A 4 13.86 -3.06 -4.01
C ILE A 4 13.59 -4.27 -4.90
N SER A 5 12.75 -5.19 -4.42
CA SER A 5 12.35 -6.40 -5.15
C SER A 5 10.97 -6.28 -5.79
N ALA A 6 10.03 -5.58 -5.15
CA ALA A 6 8.69 -5.34 -5.70
C ALA A 6 8.01 -4.10 -5.10
N VAL A 7 7.08 -3.52 -5.83
CA VAL A 7 6.12 -2.51 -5.36
C VAL A 7 4.71 -3.06 -5.54
N LEU A 8 3.87 -2.97 -4.53
CA LEU A 8 2.53 -3.55 -4.51
C LEU A 8 1.48 -2.52 -4.12
N VAL A 9 0.23 -2.80 -4.50
CA VAL A 9 -0.96 -2.17 -3.92
C VAL A 9 -1.72 -3.22 -3.14
N ALA A 10 -1.88 -3.01 -1.84
CA ALA A 10 -2.73 -3.82 -0.99
C ALA A 10 -4.04 -3.09 -0.70
N SER A 11 -5.12 -3.84 -0.48
CA SER A 11 -6.39 -3.27 -0.04
C SER A 11 -7.16 -4.19 0.90
N PHE A 12 -8.14 -3.60 1.58
CA PHE A 12 -9.14 -4.35 2.35
C PHE A 12 -10.46 -4.32 1.59
N HIS A 13 -10.89 -5.49 1.10
CA HIS A 13 -12.20 -5.68 0.49
C HIS A 13 -13.19 -6.26 1.51
N HIS A 14 -14.31 -5.58 1.73
CA HIS A 14 -15.29 -5.95 2.77
C HIS A 14 -15.82 -7.41 2.71
N ARG A 15 -15.80 -8.04 1.53
CA ARG A 15 -16.19 -9.46 1.35
C ARG A 15 -15.01 -10.43 1.32
N ASN A 16 -13.87 -10.02 0.78
CA ASN A 16 -12.73 -10.91 0.53
C ASN A 16 -11.65 -10.79 1.61
N GLY A 17 -11.74 -9.76 2.46
CA GLY A 17 -10.69 -9.38 3.39
C GLY A 17 -9.52 -8.70 2.69
N ASN A 18 -8.34 -8.90 3.25
CA ASN A 18 -7.09 -8.35 2.73
C ASN A 18 -6.71 -9.00 1.40
N GLN A 19 -6.31 -8.17 0.44
CA GLN A 19 -5.89 -8.63 -0.87
C GLN A 19 -4.79 -7.74 -1.47
N ILE A 20 -4.09 -8.26 -2.49
CA ILE A 20 -3.16 -7.49 -3.33
C ILE A 20 -3.90 -7.15 -4.62
N ASP A 21 -4.00 -5.88 -4.95
CA ASP A 21 -4.68 -5.39 -6.15
C ASP A 21 -3.72 -5.22 -7.34
N TYR A 22 -2.42 -5.01 -7.06
CA TYR A 22 -1.39 -4.80 -8.08
C TYR A 22 0.00 -5.18 -7.55
N ALA A 23 0.90 -5.63 -8.43
CA ALA A 23 2.28 -5.94 -8.11
C ALA A 23 3.22 -5.66 -9.29
N VAL A 24 4.32 -4.95 -9.07
CA VAL A 24 5.39 -4.78 -10.07
C VAL A 24 6.74 -5.16 -9.45
N PRO A 25 7.45 -6.18 -9.98
CA PRO A 25 7.02 -7.09 -11.05
C PRO A 25 5.82 -7.96 -10.62
N ALA A 26 5.07 -8.46 -11.60
CA ALA A 26 3.94 -9.35 -11.36
C ALA A 26 4.40 -10.68 -10.74
N PHE A 27 3.60 -11.25 -9.82
CA PHE A 27 3.88 -12.56 -9.22
C PHE A 27 3.53 -13.73 -10.15
N ASP A 28 2.63 -13.49 -11.10
CA ASP A 28 2.24 -14.43 -12.16
C ASP A 28 2.34 -13.72 -13.51
N SER A 29 2.03 -14.44 -14.59
CA SER A 29 2.08 -14.00 -15.98
C SER A 29 1.23 -12.77 -16.33
N ASP A 30 0.27 -12.37 -15.49
CA ASP A 30 -0.57 -11.19 -15.74
C ASP A 30 -1.02 -10.48 -14.44
N ASN A 31 -1.00 -9.15 -14.47
CA ASN A 31 -1.58 -8.27 -13.45
C ASN A 31 -3.04 -7.88 -13.76
N SER A 32 -3.63 -8.41 -14.83
CA SER A 32 -5.01 -8.11 -15.25
C SER A 32 -6.07 -8.51 -14.22
N ASN A 33 -5.73 -9.45 -13.31
CA ASN A 33 -6.63 -9.98 -12.32
C ASN A 33 -6.45 -9.26 -10.98
N SER A 34 -7.53 -8.65 -10.48
CA SER A 34 -7.62 -8.14 -9.11
C SER A 34 -8.67 -8.97 -8.35
N PRO A 35 -8.29 -9.66 -7.26
CA PRO A 35 -6.97 -9.65 -6.63
C PRO A 35 -5.90 -10.44 -7.41
N VAL A 36 -4.64 -10.04 -7.24
CA VAL A 36 -3.46 -10.71 -7.80
C VAL A 36 -3.31 -12.10 -7.17
N ALA A 37 -3.12 -13.12 -8.00
CA ALA A 37 -2.84 -14.47 -7.53
C ALA A 37 -1.43 -14.53 -6.92
N LEU A 38 -1.34 -14.89 -5.64
CA LEU A 38 -0.08 -15.03 -4.91
C LEU A 38 0.34 -16.49 -4.85
N PRO A 39 1.65 -16.79 -4.92
CA PRO A 39 2.14 -18.13 -4.63
C PRO A 39 1.88 -18.49 -3.16
N ASP A 40 1.77 -19.78 -2.86
CA ASP A 40 1.38 -20.28 -1.53
C ASP A 40 2.27 -19.73 -0.40
N ASN A 41 3.56 -19.57 -0.65
CA ASN A 41 4.52 -19.03 0.32
C ASN A 41 4.30 -17.54 0.65
N LEU A 42 3.51 -16.82 -0.15
CA LEU A 42 3.15 -15.42 0.05
C LEU A 42 1.67 -15.22 0.41
N ALA A 43 0.92 -16.29 0.71
CA ALA A 43 -0.50 -16.19 1.05
C ALA A 43 -0.80 -15.26 2.26
N VAL A 44 0.17 -15.09 3.17
CA VAL A 44 0.05 -14.19 4.33
C VAL A 44 0.32 -12.71 4.00
N LEU A 45 0.92 -12.43 2.84
CA LEU A 45 1.36 -11.09 2.45
C LEU A 45 0.26 -10.02 2.54
N PRO A 46 -1.00 -10.25 2.10
CA PRO A 46 -2.05 -9.23 2.24
C PRO A 46 -2.32 -8.82 3.69
N PHE A 47 -2.23 -9.76 4.64
CA PHE A 47 -2.43 -9.51 6.06
C PHE A 47 -1.27 -8.74 6.69
N LEU A 48 -0.05 -8.98 6.21
CA LEU A 48 1.13 -8.20 6.62
C LEU A 48 1.08 -6.76 6.10
N CYS A 49 0.50 -6.55 4.92
CA CYS A 49 0.47 -5.25 4.28
C CYS A 49 -0.51 -4.26 4.95
N ILE A 50 -1.65 -4.75 5.45
CA ILE A 50 -2.71 -3.93 6.07
C ILE A 50 -3.23 -4.66 7.32
N PRO A 51 -2.75 -4.33 8.54
CA PRO A 51 -3.25 -5.00 9.74
C PRO A 51 -4.73 -4.64 10.00
N ASP A 52 -5.55 -5.65 10.28
CA ASP A 52 -7.03 -5.63 10.47
C ASP A 52 -7.53 -4.71 11.62
N GLY A 53 -6.62 -4.01 12.30
CA GLY A 53 -6.92 -3.03 13.35
C GLY A 53 -6.65 -1.57 12.95
N ALA A 54 -6.11 -1.30 11.75
CA ALA A 54 -5.83 0.05 11.25
C ALA A 54 -7.11 0.79 10.82
N HIS A 55 -8.23 0.57 11.51
CA HIS A 55 -9.54 1.17 11.21
C HIS A 55 -9.74 2.54 11.87
N SER A 56 -8.87 2.93 12.81
CA SER A 56 -8.90 4.22 13.50
C SER A 56 -8.01 5.28 12.87
N LEU A 57 -7.54 5.07 11.63
CA LEU A 57 -6.74 6.07 10.94
C LEU A 57 -7.63 7.27 10.61
N ALA A 58 -7.39 8.38 11.30
CA ALA A 58 -8.09 9.62 11.05
C ALA A 58 -7.95 9.99 9.56
N ASP A 59 -9.05 10.45 8.98
CA ASP A 59 -9.17 10.88 7.60
C ASP A 59 -8.09 11.92 7.29
N THR A 60 -7.00 11.51 6.64
CA THR A 60 -5.91 12.44 6.25
C THR A 60 -6.25 13.20 4.96
N SER A 61 -7.47 13.06 4.45
CA SER A 61 -7.95 13.75 3.25
C SER A 61 -8.11 15.26 3.42
N ASN A 62 -8.19 15.79 4.66
CA ASN A 62 -8.74 17.14 4.87
C ASN A 62 -7.89 18.19 5.63
N ASN A 63 -6.62 17.94 5.97
CA ASN A 63 -5.75 19.03 6.46
C ASN A 63 -4.56 19.25 5.54
N ILE A 64 -4.84 19.74 4.33
CA ILE A 64 -3.92 20.64 3.65
C ILE A 64 -4.32 22.03 4.11
N ASP A 65 -3.71 22.53 5.18
CA ASP A 65 -3.57 23.96 5.31
C ASP A 65 -2.70 24.40 4.12
N LEU A 66 -3.35 25.06 3.16
CA LEU A 66 -2.73 25.68 1.99
C LEU A 66 -2.07 27.02 2.36
N ASP A 67 -1.66 27.21 3.62
CA ASP A 67 -0.82 28.34 3.96
C ASP A 67 0.59 28.05 3.43
N SER A 68 1.04 28.90 2.53
CA SER A 68 2.37 28.87 1.91
C SER A 68 3.54 29.02 2.90
N ASN A 69 3.26 29.01 4.21
CA ASN A 69 4.20 29.12 5.32
C ASN A 69 4.10 27.96 6.33
N SER A 70 3.14 27.04 6.23
CA SER A 70 3.17 25.81 7.04
C SER A 70 4.18 24.87 6.42
N GLU A 71 5.21 24.56 7.20
CA GLU A 71 6.13 23.47 6.88
C GLU A 71 5.29 22.26 6.44
N ILE A 72 5.73 21.58 5.38
CA ILE A 72 5.17 20.31 4.89
C ILE A 72 5.38 19.26 6.01
N THR A 73 4.58 19.35 7.08
CA THR A 73 4.76 18.63 8.35
C THR A 73 3.82 17.46 8.46
N ASN A 74 2.77 17.41 7.62
CA ASN A 74 1.83 16.31 7.55
C ASN A 74 1.74 15.73 6.13
N VAL A 75 2.84 15.12 5.66
CA VAL A 75 2.78 14.10 4.57
C VAL A 75 2.24 12.77 5.11
N GLY A 76 1.46 12.82 6.19
CA GLY A 76 1.15 11.70 7.09
C GLY A 76 0.53 10.51 6.35
N GLY A 77 1.15 9.35 6.54
CA GLY A 77 0.64 8.04 6.19
C GLY A 77 1.15 7.07 7.24
N GLU A 78 0.38 6.04 7.53
CA GLU A 78 0.70 5.12 8.62
C GLU A 78 1.56 4.00 8.07
N PHE A 79 2.74 3.83 8.65
CA PHE A 79 3.71 2.87 8.16
C PHE A 79 3.60 1.55 8.90
N VAL A 80 3.53 0.46 8.14
CA VAL A 80 3.61 -0.90 8.67
C VAL A 80 4.89 -1.51 8.18
N TYR A 81 5.77 -1.89 9.11
CA TYR A 81 7.01 -2.59 8.81
C TYR A 81 6.84 -4.06 9.13
N PHE A 82 7.20 -4.92 8.18
CA PHE A 82 7.05 -6.35 8.35
C PHE A 82 8.20 -7.11 7.69
N GLN A 83 8.31 -8.39 8.05
CA GLN A 83 9.19 -9.34 7.40
C GLN A 83 8.33 -10.50 6.88
N ILE A 84 8.59 -10.92 5.64
CA ILE A 84 7.91 -12.06 5.04
C ILE A 84 8.55 -13.34 5.61
N PRO A 85 7.76 -14.25 6.22
CA PRO A 85 8.25 -15.56 6.63
C PRO A 85 8.85 -16.32 5.43
N GLN A 86 10.11 -16.74 5.53
CA GLN A 86 10.75 -17.55 4.49
C GLN A 86 10.46 -19.03 4.75
N THR A 87 10.13 -19.77 3.69
CA THR A 87 9.91 -21.22 3.76
C THR A 87 11.22 -22.01 3.85
N VAL A 88 12.30 -21.45 3.31
CA VAL A 88 13.64 -22.05 3.36
C VAL A 88 14.53 -21.21 4.29
N PRO A 89 15.11 -21.78 5.36
CA PRO A 89 15.90 -21.03 6.34
C PRO A 89 17.16 -20.34 5.78
N THR A 90 17.66 -20.79 4.63
CA THR A 90 18.86 -20.23 3.98
C THR A 90 18.54 -19.06 3.05
N ASP A 91 17.26 -18.83 2.73
CA ASP A 91 16.87 -17.74 1.85
C ASP A 91 17.04 -16.39 2.58
N PRO A 92 17.51 -15.36 1.87
CA PRO A 92 17.65 -14.04 2.48
C PRO A 92 16.27 -13.52 2.90
N PRO A 93 16.18 -12.83 4.04
CA PRO A 93 14.92 -12.26 4.49
C PRO A 93 14.42 -11.20 3.52
N ILE A 94 13.10 -11.20 3.29
CA ILE A 94 12.42 -10.13 2.56
C ILE A 94 11.67 -9.27 3.58
N TYR A 95 11.94 -7.97 3.56
CA TYR A 95 11.25 -7.00 4.39
C TYR A 95 10.24 -6.23 3.55
N GLY A 96 9.20 -5.73 4.20
CA GLY A 96 8.20 -4.89 3.60
C GLY A 96 7.96 -3.65 4.43
N VAL A 97 7.68 -2.55 3.72
CA VAL A 97 7.09 -1.35 4.32
C VAL A 97 5.83 -0.98 3.54
N SER A 98 4.71 -0.90 4.23
CA SER A 98 3.45 -0.37 3.71
C SER A 98 3.25 1.06 4.17
N CYS A 99 2.73 1.92 3.31
CA CYS A 99 2.14 3.19 3.73
C CYS A 99 0.63 3.10 3.51
N VAL A 100 -0.13 3.05 4.61
CA VAL A 100 -1.58 2.84 4.62
C VAL A 100 -2.28 4.19 4.66
N ARG A 101 -3.35 4.32 3.87
CA ARG A 101 -4.28 5.45 3.92
C ARG A 101 -5.73 4.99 3.76
N GLN A 102 -6.64 5.87 4.12
CA GLN A 102 -8.07 5.70 3.90
C GLN A 102 -8.65 6.94 3.23
N ILE A 103 -9.76 6.76 2.51
CA ILE A 103 -10.53 7.83 1.90
C ILE A 103 -12.02 7.47 1.96
N SER A 104 -12.88 8.48 2.12
CA SER A 104 -14.32 8.26 2.01
C SER A 104 -14.69 7.77 0.61
N ALA A 105 -15.55 6.75 0.54
CA ALA A 105 -16.11 6.25 -0.70
C ALA A 105 -16.89 7.33 -1.48
N SER A 106 -17.35 8.40 -0.82
CA SER A 106 -17.99 9.55 -1.47
C SER A 106 -17.00 10.48 -2.18
N GLU A 107 -15.71 10.42 -1.86
CA GLU A 107 -14.67 11.25 -2.48
C GLU A 107 -14.03 10.59 -3.71
N LEU A 108 -14.37 9.34 -4.01
CA LEU A 108 -13.85 8.64 -5.18
C LEU A 108 -14.44 9.21 -6.47
N SER A 109 -13.58 9.45 -7.46
CA SER A 109 -14.00 9.88 -8.81
C SER A 109 -14.67 8.75 -9.58
N SER A 110 -14.26 7.51 -9.33
CA SER A 110 -14.88 6.30 -9.84
C SER A 110 -15.22 5.44 -8.64
N LYS A 111 -16.51 5.15 -8.45
CA LYS A 111 -16.98 4.27 -7.38
C LYS A 111 -17.30 2.89 -7.97
N PRO A 112 -16.44 1.89 -7.75
CA PRO A 112 -16.74 0.52 -8.13
C PRO A 112 -18.01 0.03 -7.42
N ALA A 113 -18.82 -0.78 -8.11
CA ALA A 113 -20.12 -1.24 -7.63
C ALA A 113 -20.03 -2.10 -6.34
N ASP A 114 -18.85 -2.66 -6.08
CA ASP A 114 -18.49 -3.46 -4.91
C ASP A 114 -18.04 -2.62 -3.71
N VAL A 115 -17.90 -1.29 -3.82
CA VAL A 115 -17.62 -0.43 -2.66
C VAL A 115 -18.90 -0.17 -1.86
N THR A 116 -19.16 -1.06 -0.90
CA THR A 116 -20.33 -0.99 0.00
C THR A 116 -20.04 -0.30 1.34
N ARG A 117 -18.77 -0.16 1.73
CA ARG A 117 -18.35 0.57 2.94
C ARG A 117 -18.26 2.08 2.68
N SER A 118 -18.35 2.86 3.76
CA SER A 118 -18.16 4.32 3.73
C SER A 118 -16.71 4.74 3.51
N MET A 119 -15.74 3.88 3.83
CA MET A 119 -14.30 4.14 3.67
C MET A 119 -13.67 3.07 2.79
N VAL A 120 -12.73 3.48 1.95
CA VAL A 120 -11.82 2.61 1.20
C VAL A 120 -10.43 2.70 1.81
N GLN A 121 -9.86 1.56 2.17
CA GLN A 121 -8.51 1.44 2.73
C GLN A 121 -7.59 0.73 1.74
N LYS A 122 -6.45 1.38 1.44
CA LYS A 122 -5.40 0.84 0.59
C LYS A 122 -4.02 1.19 1.13
N ALA A 123 -3.02 0.46 0.68
CA ALA A 123 -1.62 0.73 0.98
C ALA A 123 -0.75 0.56 -0.26
N VAL A 124 0.23 1.44 -0.43
CA VAL A 124 1.36 1.17 -1.33
C VAL A 124 2.45 0.50 -0.50
N VAL A 125 2.99 -0.59 -1.03
CA VAL A 125 3.91 -1.47 -0.32
C VAL A 125 5.20 -1.59 -1.11
N VAL A 126 6.34 -1.54 -0.44
CA VAL A 126 7.64 -1.81 -1.07
C VAL A 126 8.28 -3.00 -0.38
N LEU A 127 8.67 -4.00 -1.17
CA LEU A 127 9.47 -5.14 -0.72
C LEU A 127 10.95 -4.86 -0.96
N VAL A 128 11.77 -5.12 0.06
CA VAL A 128 13.21 -4.83 0.06
C VAL A 128 14.03 -5.96 0.69
N SER A 129 15.28 -6.08 0.27
CA SER A 129 16.24 -7.08 0.79
C SER A 129 17.02 -6.64 2.03
N VAL A 130 16.81 -5.40 2.48
CA VAL A 130 17.45 -4.80 3.66
C VAL A 130 16.34 -4.27 4.58
N PRO A 131 16.48 -4.33 5.92
CA PRO A 131 15.43 -3.81 6.82
C PRO A 131 14.99 -2.40 6.45
N ALA A 132 13.70 -2.21 6.15
CA ALA A 132 13.17 -0.96 5.63
C ALA A 132 13.36 0.24 6.57
N LEU A 133 13.49 0.00 7.88
CA LEU A 133 13.80 1.03 8.89
C LEU A 133 15.17 1.70 8.64
N LEU A 134 16.06 1.05 7.91
CA LEU A 134 17.38 1.57 7.54
C LEU A 134 17.35 2.42 6.25
N LEU A 135 16.17 2.63 5.65
CA LEU A 135 15.99 3.30 4.37
C LEU A 135 15.06 4.52 4.48
N PRO A 136 15.44 5.58 5.23
CA PRO A 136 14.55 6.72 5.49
C PRO A 136 14.10 7.43 4.20
N ASP A 137 14.99 7.58 3.22
CA ASP A 137 14.67 8.21 1.94
C ASP A 137 13.60 7.42 1.14
N LEU A 138 13.62 6.08 1.26
CA LEU A 138 12.61 5.22 0.64
C LEU A 138 11.25 5.43 1.30
N VAL A 139 11.22 5.45 2.64
CA VAL A 139 10.00 5.66 3.43
C VAL A 139 9.38 7.03 3.12
N SER A 140 10.19 8.09 3.02
CA SER A 140 9.72 9.43 2.62
C SER A 140 9.13 9.44 1.20
N LYS A 141 9.80 8.79 0.24
CA LYS A 141 9.28 8.65 -1.13
C LYS A 141 7.97 7.86 -1.17
N LEU A 142 7.89 6.77 -0.40
CA LEU A 142 6.69 5.95 -0.31
C LEU A 142 5.50 6.77 0.22
N ALA A 143 5.69 7.61 1.23
CA ALA A 143 4.65 8.51 1.72
C ALA A 143 4.14 9.48 0.63
N LEU A 144 5.05 10.05 -0.17
CA LEU A 144 4.71 10.95 -1.26
C LEU A 144 3.95 10.22 -2.39
N VAL A 145 4.43 9.06 -2.82
CA VAL A 145 3.80 8.22 -3.84
C VAL A 145 2.41 7.79 -3.39
N THR A 146 2.27 7.33 -2.14
CA THR A 146 0.97 6.92 -1.56
C THR A 146 0.02 8.10 -1.49
N ARG A 147 0.51 9.29 -1.09
CA ARG A 147 -0.31 10.50 -1.10
C ARG A 147 -0.79 10.84 -2.50
N ALA A 148 0.11 10.85 -3.48
CA ALA A 148 -0.22 11.14 -4.86
C ALA A 148 -1.24 10.13 -5.40
N PHE A 149 -1.09 8.84 -5.09
CA PHE A 149 -2.02 7.77 -5.42
C PHE A 149 -3.44 8.03 -4.89
N PHE A 150 -3.57 8.48 -3.64
CA PHE A 150 -4.88 8.82 -3.06
C PHE A 150 -5.47 10.13 -3.60
N LEU A 151 -4.64 11.12 -3.91
CA LEU A 151 -5.09 12.39 -4.49
C LEU A 151 -5.72 12.23 -5.88
N GLN A 152 -5.38 11.16 -6.61
CA GLN A 152 -6.00 10.86 -7.90
C GLN A 152 -7.50 10.55 -7.75
N ARG A 153 -7.92 10.04 -6.59
CA ARG A 153 -9.30 9.58 -6.30
C ARG A 153 -9.82 8.52 -7.28
N ASP A 154 -8.95 7.95 -8.09
CA ASP A 154 -9.19 6.86 -9.03
C ASP A 154 -8.08 5.82 -8.86
N PHE A 155 -8.41 4.73 -8.17
CA PHE A 155 -7.45 3.66 -7.88
C PHE A 155 -7.25 2.69 -9.05
N SER A 156 -7.95 2.88 -10.17
CA SER A 156 -7.67 2.13 -11.40
C SER A 156 -6.43 2.68 -12.13
N ASN A 157 -6.04 3.91 -11.84
CA ASN A 157 -4.83 4.53 -12.40
C ASN A 157 -3.58 4.20 -11.58
N LEU A 158 -2.80 3.26 -12.08
CA LEU A 158 -1.59 2.74 -11.44
C LEU A 158 -0.29 3.40 -11.96
N ALA A 159 -0.39 4.40 -12.84
CA ALA A 159 0.78 5.03 -13.47
C ALA A 159 1.73 5.76 -12.51
N ILE A 160 1.29 6.07 -11.28
CA ILE A 160 2.15 6.65 -10.23
C ILE A 160 3.00 5.57 -9.52
N ILE A 161 2.63 4.30 -9.67
CA ILE A 161 3.23 3.14 -8.99
C ILE A 161 4.12 2.33 -9.95
N ASP A 162 3.79 2.31 -11.24
CA ASP A 162 4.54 1.64 -12.31
C ASP A 162 5.89 2.29 -12.66
#